data_AF-A0A1Z9J6N3-F1
#
_entry.id   AF-A0A1Z9J6N3-F1
#
_cell.length_a   1.000
_cell.length_b   1.000
_cell.length_c   1.000
_cell.angle_alpha   90.00
_cell.angle_beta   90.00
_cell.angle_gamma   90.00
#
_symmetry.space_group_name_H-M   'P 1'
#
loop_
_entity.id
_entity.type
_entity.pdbx_description
1 polymer ?
#
loop_
_entity_poly.entity_id
_entity_poly.type
_entity_poly.pdbx_seq_one_letter_code
_entity_poly.pdbx_strand_id
1 'polypeptide(L)'
;MTRAKALLLSLAVFVLGGAGYWGFSAAGFEDFDAGIAASVVLLVVVVGWTATYLTRVVTGKMTFMEQRRRYRSAYDAMETEAMREKFNSLSPEEQEALLKEVGQLEK
;
A
#
# COMPACT_ATOMS: atom_id res chain seq x y z
N MET A 1 5.94 9.89 -8.80
CA MET A 1 5.15 11.00 -9.38
C MET A 1 6.01 11.70 -10.43
N THR A 2 5.52 11.95 -11.64
CA THR A 2 6.30 12.63 -12.70
C THR A 2 6.06 14.14 -12.64
N ARG A 3 6.97 14.95 -13.23
CA ARG A 3 6.83 16.42 -13.27
C ARG A 3 5.50 16.86 -13.90
N ALA A 4 5.10 16.22 -15.01
CA ALA A 4 3.81 16.49 -15.65
C ALA A 4 2.61 16.19 -14.73
N LYS A 5 2.65 15.09 -13.98
CA LYS A 5 1.60 14.76 -13.00
C LYS A 5 1.53 15.78 -11.87
N ALA A 6 2.66 16.36 -11.45
CA ALA A 6 2.69 17.43 -10.47
C ALA A 6 2.00 18.70 -10.99
N LEU A 7 2.34 19.13 -12.21
CA LEU A 7 1.71 20.29 -12.84
C LEU A 7 0.20 20.11 -13.03
N LEU A 8 -0.23 18.93 -13.48
CA LEU A 8 -1.66 18.62 -13.60
C LEU A 8 -2.39 18.65 -12.26
N LEU A 9 -1.76 18.17 -11.19
CA LEU A 9 -2.35 18.24 -9.85
C LEU A 9 -2.48 19.69 -9.38
N SER A 10 -1.46 20.52 -9.57
CA SER A 10 -1.51 21.95 -9.26
C SER A 10 -2.62 22.66 -10.03
N LEU A 11 -2.74 22.37 -11.33
CA LEU A 11 -3.81 22.93 -12.17
C LEU A 11 -5.19 22.48 -11.69
N ALA A 12 -5.36 21.20 -11.33
CA ALA A 12 -6.62 20.69 -10.80
C ALA A 12 -7.01 21.38 -9.47
N VAL A 13 -6.06 21.56 -8.55
CA VAL A 13 -6.30 22.29 -7.29
C VAL A 13 -6.68 23.75 -7.56
N PHE A 14 -6.01 24.41 -8.51
CA PHE A 14 -6.33 25.77 -8.89
C PHE A 14 -7.75 25.90 -9.48
N VAL A 15 -8.12 25.01 -10.40
CA VAL A 15 -9.46 24.96 -11.00
C VAL A 15 -10.52 24.67 -9.93
N LEU A 16 -10.26 23.74 -9.02
CA LEU A 16 -11.16 23.44 -7.89
C LEU A 16 -11.34 24.65 -6.97
N GLY A 17 -10.27 25.39 -6.68
CA GLY A 17 -10.35 26.62 -5.88
C GLY A 17 -11.18 27.71 -6.56
N GLY A 18 -10.96 27.94 -7.86
CA GLY A 18 -11.73 28.91 -8.64
C GLY A 18 -13.21 28.53 -8.79
N ALA A 19 -13.49 27.25 -9.06
CA ALA A 19 -14.86 26.73 -9.12
C ALA A 19 -15.55 26.82 -7.75
N GLY A 20 -14.82 26.53 -6.67
CA GLY A 20 -15.29 26.69 -5.29
C GLY A 20 -15.68 28.14 -5.00
N TYR A 21 -14.81 29.10 -5.31
CA TYR A 21 -15.11 30.52 -5.16
C TYR A 21 -16.41 30.91 -5.89
N TRP A 22 -16.54 30.55 -7.18
CA TRP A 22 -17.74 30.86 -7.96
C TRP A 22 -18.99 30.20 -7.37
N GLY A 23 -18.90 28.95 -6.92
CA GLY A 23 -19.99 28.24 -6.25
C GLY A 23 -20.42 28.88 -4.92
N PHE A 24 -19.45 29.32 -4.10
CA PHE A 24 -19.72 30.02 -2.85
C PHE A 24 -20.36 31.40 -3.09
N SER A 25 -19.87 32.17 -4.06
CA SER A 25 -20.49 33.44 -4.47
C SER A 25 -21.94 33.24 -4.96
N ALA A 26 -22.18 32.26 -5.83
CA ALA A 26 -23.52 31.95 -6.32
C ALA A 26 -24.51 31.52 -5.21
N ALA A 27 -24.00 30.96 -4.11
CA ALA A 27 -24.79 30.59 -2.94
C ALA A 27 -24.94 31.72 -1.89
N GLY A 28 -24.42 32.93 -2.17
CA GLY A 28 -24.56 34.11 -1.31
C GLY A 28 -23.51 34.24 -0.21
N PHE A 29 -22.38 33.54 -0.29
CA PHE A 29 -21.29 33.58 0.69
C PHE A 29 -20.20 34.62 0.34
N GLU A 30 -20.55 35.69 -0.37
CA GLU A 30 -19.59 36.69 -0.86
C GLU A 30 -18.87 37.44 0.27
N ASP A 31 -19.52 37.61 1.43
CA ASP A 31 -18.97 38.29 2.62
C ASP A 31 -18.26 37.34 3.60
N PHE A 32 -18.09 36.07 3.24
CA PHE A 32 -17.50 35.07 4.15
C PHE A 32 -15.99 35.28 4.29
N ASP A 33 -15.49 35.23 5.53
CA ASP A 33 -14.06 35.42 5.80
C ASP A 33 -13.23 34.30 5.13
N ALA A 34 -12.43 34.70 4.14
CA ALA A 34 -11.59 33.78 3.37
C ALA A 34 -10.56 33.06 4.24
N GLY A 35 -10.09 33.69 5.32
CA GLY A 35 -9.17 33.09 6.29
C GLY A 35 -9.83 31.97 7.09
N ILE A 36 -11.07 32.16 7.53
CA ILE A 36 -11.86 31.11 8.20
C ILE A 36 -12.14 29.96 7.22
N ALA A 37 -12.57 30.26 6.00
CA ALA A 37 -12.83 29.24 4.97
C ALA A 37 -11.57 28.41 4.66
N ALA A 38 -10.43 29.06 4.44
CA ALA A 38 -9.15 28.39 4.20
C ALA A 38 -8.74 27.53 5.41
N SER A 39 -8.98 27.99 6.63
CA SER A 39 -8.67 27.25 7.85
C SER A 39 -9.53 25.98 7.98
N VAL A 40 -10.82 26.04 7.65
CA VAL A 40 -11.71 24.88 7.63
C VAL A 40 -11.27 23.87 6.57
N VAL A 41 -10.92 24.33 5.37
CA VAL A 41 -10.39 23.46 4.30
C VAL A 41 -9.11 22.77 4.76
N LEU A 42 -8.17 23.52 5.35
CA LEU A 42 -6.92 22.97 5.88
C LEU A 42 -7.19 21.92 6.98
N LEU A 43 -8.12 22.20 7.90
CA LEU A 43 -8.53 21.26 8.94
C LEU A 43 -9.04 19.95 8.32
N VAL A 44 -9.94 20.02 7.33
CA VAL A 44 -10.46 18.84 6.63
C VAL A 44 -9.35 18.06 5.94
N VAL A 45 -8.39 18.74 5.29
CA VAL A 45 -7.24 18.09 4.66
C VAL A 45 -6.38 17.35 5.69
N VAL A 46 -6.05 18.01 6.81
CA VAL A 46 -5.23 17.41 7.88
C VAL A 46 -5.94 16.22 8.52
N VAL A 47 -7.24 16.33 8.80
CA VAL A 47 -8.05 15.23 9.34
C VAL A 47 -8.11 14.07 8.35
N GLY A 48 -8.37 14.33 7.07
CA GLY A 48 -8.39 13.30 6.03
C GLY A 48 -7.04 12.60 5.84
N TRP A 49 -5.94 13.36 5.87
CA TRP A 49 -4.58 12.80 5.85
C TRP A 49 -4.38 11.90 7.08
N THR A 50 -4.68 12.40 8.27
CA THR A 50 -4.51 11.68 9.54
C THR A 50 -5.30 10.38 9.54
N ALA A 51 -6.56 10.41 9.10
CA ALA A 51 -7.40 9.23 8.96
C ALA A 51 -6.79 8.20 7.99
N THR A 52 -6.18 8.66 6.90
CA THR A 52 -5.46 7.78 5.95
C THR A 52 -4.24 7.12 6.60
N TYR A 53 -3.50 7.84 7.46
CA TYR A 53 -2.41 7.27 8.24
C TYR A 53 -2.93 6.22 9.22
N LEU A 54 -3.94 6.56 10.02
CA LEU A 54 -4.53 5.64 11.00
C LEU A 54 -5.05 4.35 10.34
N THR A 55 -5.72 4.48 9.20
CA THR A 55 -6.22 3.33 8.42
C THR A 55 -5.08 2.39 7.98
N ARG A 56 -3.94 2.93 7.52
CA ARG A 56 -2.77 2.12 7.16
C ARG A 56 -2.18 1.38 8.34
N VAL A 57 -2.15 2.03 9.51
CA VAL A 57 -1.69 1.42 10.77
C VAL A 57 -2.60 0.26 11.16
N VAL A 58 -3.91 0.49 11.25
CA VAL A 58 -4.88 -0.53 11.67
C VAL A 58 -4.95 -1.71 10.68
N THR A 59 -4.83 -1.43 9.38
CA THR A 59 -4.83 -2.49 8.34
C THR A 59 -3.47 -3.16 8.13
N GLY A 60 -2.42 -2.70 8.80
CA GLY A 60 -1.06 -3.21 8.62
C GLY A 60 -0.47 -2.98 7.22
N LYS A 61 -1.02 -2.05 6.44
CA LYS A 61 -0.53 -1.61 5.12
C LYS A 61 0.61 -0.61 5.27
N MET A 62 1.64 -1.06 5.97
CA MET A 62 2.85 -0.29 6.25
C MET A 62 3.99 -0.84 5.40
N THR A 63 4.83 0.06 4.87
CA THR A 63 5.92 -0.28 3.94
C THR A 63 6.81 -1.41 4.48
N PHE A 64 7.23 -1.35 5.74
CA PHE A 64 8.07 -2.40 6.34
C PHE A 64 7.36 -3.77 6.39
N MET A 65 6.06 -3.78 6.75
CA MET A 65 5.28 -5.02 6.81
C MET A 65 5.06 -5.62 5.42
N GLU A 66 4.87 -4.78 4.40
CA GLU A 66 4.77 -5.23 3.00
C GLU A 66 6.12 -5.74 2.47
N GLN A 67 7.21 -5.03 2.75
CA GLN A 67 8.56 -5.47 2.38
C GLN A 67 8.90 -6.83 2.99
N ARG A 68 8.66 -6.99 4.30
CA ARG A 68 8.88 -8.25 5.01
C ARG A 68 8.05 -9.39 4.42
N ARG A 69 6.75 -9.16 4.17
CA ARG A 69 5.87 -10.16 3.55
C ARG A 69 6.38 -10.58 2.18
N ARG A 70 6.74 -9.61 1.34
CA ARG A 70 7.23 -9.85 -0.03
C ARG A 70 8.56 -10.59 -0.04
N TYR A 71 9.48 -10.21 0.84
CA TYR A 71 10.79 -10.87 0.96
C TYR A 71 10.62 -12.32 1.41
N ARG A 72 9.82 -12.57 2.45
CA ARG A 72 9.55 -13.93 2.93
C ARG A 72 8.87 -14.79 1.87
N SER A 73 7.82 -14.29 1.21
CA SER A 73 7.16 -15.06 0.15
C SER A 73 8.09 -15.40 -1.02
N ALA A 74 9.01 -14.49 -1.38
CA ALA A 74 9.98 -14.76 -2.44
C ALA A 74 11.04 -15.77 -1.99
N TYR A 75 11.53 -15.64 -0.75
CA TYR A 75 12.50 -16.57 -0.17
C TYR A 75 11.93 -17.98 -0.04
N ASP A 76 10.74 -18.12 0.57
CA ASP A 76 10.09 -19.41 0.80
C ASP A 76 9.83 -20.15 -0.53
N ALA A 77 9.47 -19.42 -1.60
CA ALA A 77 9.29 -19.98 -2.93
C ALA A 77 10.60 -20.52 -3.53
N MET A 78 11.70 -19.76 -3.41
CA MET A 78 13.02 -20.20 -3.88
C MET A 78 13.55 -21.38 -3.07
N GLU A 79 13.39 -21.35 -1.74
CA GLU A 79 13.82 -22.43 -0.86
C GLU A 79 13.05 -23.72 -1.14
N THR A 80 11.74 -23.64 -1.34
CA THR A 80 10.91 -24.81 -1.68
C THR A 80 11.35 -25.45 -2.99
N GLU A 81 11.60 -24.65 -4.03
CA GLU A 81 12.05 -25.16 -5.33
C GLU A 81 13.44 -25.80 -5.21
N ALA A 82 14.39 -25.14 -4.54
CA ALA A 82 15.74 -25.66 -4.35
C ALA A 82 15.75 -26.97 -3.54
N MET A 83 14.93 -27.06 -2.48
CA MET A 83 14.78 -28.28 -1.69
C MET A 83 14.18 -29.42 -2.51
N ARG A 84 13.21 -29.11 -3.38
CA ARG A 84 12.57 -30.08 -4.27
C ARG A 84 13.51 -30.57 -5.36
N GLU A 85 14.28 -29.68 -5.98
CA GLU A 85 15.32 -30.04 -6.96
C GLU A 85 16.38 -30.95 -6.31
N LYS A 86 16.85 -30.57 -5.12
CA LYS A 86 17.81 -31.38 -4.36
C LYS A 86 17.24 -32.77 -4.05
N PHE A 87 16.00 -32.87 -3.59
CA PHE A 87 15.34 -34.15 -3.34
C PHE A 87 15.24 -35.01 -4.60
N ASN A 88 14.82 -34.41 -5.73
CA ASN A 88 14.70 -35.11 -7.01
C ASN A 88 16.06 -35.56 -7.60
N SER A 89 17.17 -34.94 -7.19
CA SER A 89 18.52 -35.30 -7.63
C SER A 89 19.11 -36.51 -6.88
N LEU A 90 18.49 -36.94 -5.77
CA LEU A 90 18.93 -38.11 -4.99
C LEU A 90 18.56 -39.42 -5.68
N SER A 91 19.23 -40.51 -5.33
CA SER A 91 18.84 -41.84 -5.82
C SER A 91 17.46 -42.25 -5.29
N PRO A 92 16.74 -43.18 -5.96
CA PRO A 92 15.45 -43.66 -5.46
C PRO A 92 15.50 -44.20 -4.03
N GLU A 93 16.58 -44.89 -3.66
CA GLU A 93 16.77 -45.46 -2.32
C GLU A 93 16.97 -44.37 -1.26
N GLU A 94 17.72 -43.32 -1.59
CA GLU A 94 17.94 -42.16 -0.73
C GLU A 94 16.65 -41.35 -0.53
N GLN A 95 15.86 -41.19 -1.60
CA GLN A 95 14.54 -40.55 -1.53
C GLN A 95 13.59 -41.35 -0.62
N GLU A 96 13.54 -42.68 -0.76
CA GLU A 96 12.71 -43.53 0.08
C GLU A 96 13.14 -43.48 1.56
N ALA A 97 14.45 -43.52 1.83
CA ALA A 97 14.99 -43.42 3.18
C ALA A 97 14.60 -42.10 3.85
N LEU A 98 14.73 -40.98 3.13
CA LEU A 98 14.31 -39.67 3.63
C LEU A 98 12.81 -39.58 3.87
N LEU A 99 11.98 -40.08 2.95
CA LEU A 99 10.53 -40.08 3.11
C LEU A 99 10.09 -40.95 4.31
N LYS A 100 10.79 -42.05 4.60
CA LYS A 100 10.58 -42.83 5.83
C LYS A 100 11.02 -42.08 7.08
N GLU A 101 12.14 -41.36 7.04
CA GLU A 101 12.64 -40.55 8.15
C GLU A 101 11.65 -39.44 8.54
N VAL A 102 11.06 -38.74 7.56
CA VAL A 102 10.07 -37.69 7.80
C VAL A 102 8.63 -38.20 7.94
N GLY A 103 8.43 -39.53 7.93
CA GLY A 103 7.12 -40.17 8.13
C GLY A 103 6.13 -39.96 6.98
N GLN A 104 6.61 -39.68 5.76
CA GLN A 104 5.80 -39.56 4.54
C GLN A 104 5.61 -40.92 3.83
N LEU A 105 6.42 -41.93 4.17
CA LEU A 105 6.23 -43.32 3.78
C LEU A 105 6.13 -44.18 5.04
N GLU A 106 5.14 -45.08 5.07
CA GLU A 106 5.05 -46.10 6.12
C GLU A 106 6.25 -47.06 6.03
N LYS A 107 6.64 -47.63 7.18
CA LYS A 107 7.84 -48.47 7.31
C LYS A 107 7.80 -49.71 6.45
#